data_AF-A0A5C6A6D2-F1
#
_entry.id   AF-A0A5C6A6D2-F1
#
_cell.length_a   1.000
_cell.length_b   1.000
_cell.length_c   1.000
_cell.angle_alpha   90.00
_cell.angle_beta   90.00
_cell.angle_gamma   90.00
#
_symmetry.space_group_name_H-M   'P 1'
#
loop_
_entity.id
_entity.type
_entity.pdbx_description
1 polymer ?
#
loop_
_entity_poly.entity_id
_entity_poly.type
_entity_poly.pdbx_seq_one_letter_code
_entity_poly.pdbx_strand_id
1 'polypeptide(L)' 'MKGLLPGGFPRVPGYDVAGIIADAAADSPFSVSERVMAFLDSSRGGASADFAVSAIDATAKIPNEMSF' A
#
# COMPACT_ATOMS: atom_id res chain seq x y z
N MET A 1 15.77 -10.21 -21.83
CA MET A 1 14.57 -9.68 -21.14
C MET A 1 14.67 -9.61 -19.61
N LYS A 2 15.72 -10.14 -18.94
CA LYS A 2 15.89 -10.07 -17.46
C LYS A 2 16.28 -8.69 -16.89
N GLY A 3 16.13 -7.60 -17.65
CA GLY A 3 16.57 -6.25 -17.23
C GLY A 3 15.60 -5.11 -17.54
N LEU A 4 14.45 -5.38 -18.17
CA LEU A 4 13.48 -4.33 -18.50
C LEU A 4 12.60 -3.96 -17.29
N LEU A 5 12.43 -4.89 -16.34
CA LEU A 5 11.64 -4.71 -15.13
C LEU A 5 12.38 -5.33 -13.94
N PRO A 6 12.86 -4.54 -12.96
CA PRO A 6 13.39 -5.06 -11.72
C PRO A 6 12.38 -6.02 -11.08
N GLY A 7 12.80 -7.27 -10.84
CA GLY A 7 11.97 -8.31 -10.24
C GLY A 7 11.22 -9.26 -11.19
N GLY A 8 11.18 -8.98 -12.50
CA GLY A 8 10.59 -9.89 -13.50
C GLY A 8 9.07 -10.07 -13.41
N PHE A 9 8.56 -11.13 -14.04
CA PHE A 9 7.14 -11.52 -14.06
C PHE A 9 6.92 -12.85 -13.31
N PRO A 10 5.71 -13.11 -12.78
CA PRO A 10 4.51 -12.25 -12.78
C PRO A 10 4.60 -11.09 -11.77
N ARG A 11 3.77 -10.05 -11.96
CA ARG A 11 3.78 -8.84 -11.15
C ARG A 11 2.38 -8.23 -11.06
N VAL A 12 2.02 -7.76 -9.86
CA VAL A 12 0.86 -6.87 -9.63
C VAL A 12 1.36 -5.42 -9.70
N PRO A 13 0.88 -4.59 -10.65
CA PRO A 13 1.38 -3.23 -10.83
C PRO A 13 0.78 -2.22 -9.84
N GLY A 14 1.19 -0.95 -9.97
CA GLY A 14 0.68 0.20 -9.22
C GLY A 14 1.36 0.44 -7.86
N TYR A 15 1.37 1.70 -7.42
CA TYR A 15 2.07 2.15 -6.20
C TYR A 15 1.22 3.04 -5.31
N ASP A 16 0.31 3.84 -5.86
CA ASP A 16 -0.60 4.66 -5.06
C ASP A 16 -1.83 3.85 -4.64
N VAL A 17 -2.12 3.86 -3.34
CA VAL A 17 -3.30 3.20 -2.76
C VAL A 17 -4.01 4.12 -1.77
N ALA A 18 -5.33 3.96 -1.67
CA ALA A 18 -6.17 4.50 -0.62
C ALA A 18 -7.16 3.41 -0.19
N GLY A 19 -7.39 3.25 1.11
CA GLY A 19 -8.21 2.17 1.63
C GLY A 19 -8.37 2.17 3.14
N ILE A 20 -8.63 0.99 3.69
CA ILE A 20 -8.89 0.78 5.12
C ILE A 20 -7.86 -0.23 5.65
N ILE A 21 -7.31 0.04 6.84
CA ILE A 21 -6.43 -0.90 7.52
C ILE A 21 -7.20 -2.18 7.85
N ALA A 22 -6.79 -3.29 7.22
CA ALA A 22 -7.34 -4.63 7.45
C ALA A 22 -6.60 -5.39 8.55
N ASP A 23 -5.28 -5.17 8.66
CA ASP A 23 -4.39 -5.74 9.66
C ASP A 23 -3.20 -4.78 9.89
N ALA A 24 -2.58 -4.84 11.07
CA ALA A 24 -1.49 -3.95 11.44
C ALA A 24 -0.44 -4.67 12.32
N ALA A 25 0.82 -4.30 12.13
CA ALA A 25 1.90 -4.74 13.01
C ALA A 25 1.67 -4.25 14.45
N ALA A 26 2.22 -4.95 15.44
CA ALA A 26 2.00 -4.65 16.85
C ALA A 26 2.50 -3.25 17.28
N ASP A 27 3.48 -2.70 16.57
CA ASP A 27 4.06 -1.38 16.78
C ASP A 27 3.47 -0.29 15.87
N SER A 28 2.44 -0.64 15.08
CA SER A 28 1.76 0.29 14.20
C SER A 28 1.04 1.39 15.00
N PRO A 29 1.17 2.67 14.60
CA PRO A 29 0.34 3.75 15.13
C PRO A 29 -1.09 3.73 14.56
N PHE A 30 -1.36 2.88 13.57
CA PHE A 30 -2.67 2.72 12.93
C PHE A 30 -3.47 1.59 13.55
N SER A 31 -4.78 1.75 13.57
CA SER A 31 -5.74 0.73 14.00
C SER A 31 -6.52 0.16 12.82
N VAL A 32 -6.99 -1.09 12.95
CA VAL A 32 -7.93 -1.70 12.01
C VAL A 32 -9.16 -0.79 11.85
N SER A 33 -9.69 -0.71 10.63
CA SER A 33 -10.78 0.18 10.22
C SER A 33 -10.42 1.65 10.00
N GLU A 34 -9.17 2.08 10.23
CA GLU A 34 -8.76 3.44 9.90
C GLU A 34 -8.58 3.65 8.38
N ARG A 35 -8.96 4.84 7.90
CA ARG A 35 -8.82 5.26 6.50
C ARG A 35 -7.42 5.78 6.25
N VAL A 36 -6.72 5.20 5.30
CA VAL A 36 -5.32 5.55 5.00
C VAL A 36 -5.04 5.59 3.50
N MET A 37 -4.01 6.34 3.14
CA MET A 37 -3.37 6.30 1.83
C MET A 37 -1.89 5.98 2.00
N ALA A 38 -1.28 5.41 0.96
CA ALA A 38 0.15 5.15 0.93
C ALA A 38 0.70 5.20 -0.49
N PHE A 39 1.98 5.56 -0.58
CA PHE A 39 2.80 5.23 -1.74
C PHE A 39 3.60 3.98 -1.37
N LEU A 40 3.29 2.83 -1.99
CA LEU A 40 3.87 1.54 -1.63
C LEU A 40 5.40 1.57 -1.74
N ASP A 41 6.08 1.17 -0.66
CA ASP A 41 7.53 1.07 -0.54
C ASP A 41 8.13 -0.11 -1.33
N SER A 42 7.26 -0.98 -1.85
CA SER A 42 7.64 -2.07 -2.75
C SER A 42 8.11 -1.56 -4.11
N SER A 43 9.38 -1.83 -4.45
CA SER A 43 9.91 -1.64 -5.83
C SER A 43 9.20 -2.48 -6.90
N ARG A 44 8.36 -3.45 -6.50
CA ARG A 44 7.58 -4.33 -7.37
C ARG A 44 6.12 -3.92 -7.48
N GLY A 45 5.70 -2.78 -6.93
CA GLY A 45 4.30 -2.36 -6.91
C GLY A 45 3.43 -3.29 -6.05
N GLY A 46 2.13 -3.27 -6.29
CA GLY A 46 1.15 -4.10 -5.58
C GLY A 46 -0.24 -3.48 -5.45
N ALA A 47 -0.44 -2.24 -5.93
CA ALA A 47 -1.68 -1.50 -5.73
C ALA A 47 -2.90 -2.05 -6.49
N SER A 48 -2.69 -2.74 -7.62
CA SER A 48 -3.79 -3.33 -8.41
C SER A 48 -4.28 -4.66 -7.82
N ALA A 49 -4.65 -4.67 -6.54
CA ALA A 49 -5.15 -5.81 -5.79
C ALA A 49 -6.11 -5.35 -4.68
N ASP A 50 -6.94 -6.27 -4.17
CA ASP A 50 -7.87 -5.98 -3.07
C ASP A 50 -7.14 -5.69 -1.74
N PHE A 51 -5.92 -6.22 -1.59
CA PHE A 51 -5.04 -5.97 -0.44
C PHE A 51 -3.64 -5.63 -0.92
N ALA A 52 -3.01 -4.66 -0.25
CA ALA A 52 -1.62 -4.29 -0.42
C ALA A 52 -0.96 -4.14 0.95
N VAL A 53 0.35 -4.35 1.01
CA VAL A 53 1.16 -4.14 2.22
C VAL A 53 2.01 -2.90 2.01
N SER A 54 2.01 -2.02 3.00
CA SER A 54 2.84 -0.82 3.02
C SER A 54 3.57 -0.71 4.36
N ALA A 55 4.78 -0.18 4.34
CA ALA A 55 5.49 0.22 5.55
C ALA A 55 4.73 1.31 6.32
N ILE A 56 4.87 1.29 7.64
CA ILE A 56 4.22 2.25 8.55
C ILE A 56 4.60 3.69 8.20
N ASP A 57 5.86 3.94 7.89
CA ASP A 57 6.41 5.26 7.56
C ASP A 57 6.05 5.76 6.16
N ALA A 58 5.52 4.89 5.29
CA ALA A 58 5.00 5.22 3.97
C ALA A 58 3.46 5.46 3.97
N THR A 59 2.80 5.29 5.12
CA THR A 59 1.34 5.33 5.26
C THR A 59 0.89 6.61 5.97
N ALA A 60 -0.21 7.22 5.51
CA ALA A 60 -0.81 8.41 6.10
C ALA A 60 -2.32 8.27 6.27
N LYS A 61 -2.91 8.90 7.30
CA LYS A 61 -4.37 8.92 7.50
C LYS A 61 -5.06 9.81 6.46
N ILE A 62 -6.22 9.37 5.99
CA ILE A 62 -7.11 10.16 5.13
C ILE A 62 -8.20 10.81 6.01
N PRO A 63 -8.43 12.13 5.93
CA PRO A 63 -9.55 12.79 6.58
C PRO A 63 -10.92 12.28 6.11
N ASN A 64 -11.95 12.36 6.95
CA ASN A 64 -13.26 11.80 6.60
C ASN A 64 -13.92 12.51 5.41
N GLU A 65 -13.59 13.77 5.20
CA GLU A 65 -14.14 14.65 4.16
C GLU A 65 -13.53 14.40 2.78
N MET A 66 -12.42 13.66 2.70
CA MET A 66 -11.77 13.28 1.45
C MET A 66 -12.33 11.94 0.97
N SER A 67 -12.57 11.78 -0.34
CA SER A 67 -12.86 10.46 -0.89
C SER A 67 -11.62 9.57 -0.83
N PHE A 68 -11.82 8.27 -0.97
CA PHE A 68 -10.71 7.43 -1.46
C PHE A 68 -10.38 7.80 -2.91
#